data_AF-A0A7D6HK44-F1
#
_entry.id   AF-A0A7D6HK44-F1
#
_cell.length_a   1.000
_cell.length_b   1.000
_cell.length_c   1.000
_cell.angle_alpha   90.00
_cell.angle_beta   90.00
_cell.angle_gamma   90.00
#
_symmetry.space_group_name_H-M   'P 1'
#
loop_
_entity.id
_entity.type
_entity.pdbx_description
1 polymer ?
#
loop_
_entity_poly.entity_id
_entity_poly.type
_entity_poly.pdbx_seq_one_letter_code
_entity_poly.pdbx_strand_id
1 'polypeptide(L)' 'MMKKYILPFALVNSINQAREQKYAEIAHKTEQVAKIAGQKLIDGAEKGEYVLGINGRWTQK' A
#
# COMPACT_ATOMS: atom_id res chain seq x y z
N MET A 1 29.09 -25.54 22.06
CA MET A 1 27.78 -25.83 21.42
C MET A 1 27.01 -24.56 20.94
N MET A 2 27.65 -23.44 20.57
CA MET A 2 26.94 -22.23 20.11
C MET A 2 26.87 -22.03 18.58
N LYS A 3 27.64 -22.78 17.78
CA LYS A 3 27.74 -22.55 16.32
C LYS A 3 26.52 -23.03 15.49
N LYS A 4 25.62 -23.83 16.06
CA LYS A 4 24.53 -24.50 15.29
C LYS A 4 23.35 -23.58 14.95
N TYR A 5 23.16 -22.46 15.65
CA TYR A 5 21.97 -21.59 15.52
C TYR A 5 22.25 -20.22 14.90
N ILE A 6 23.51 -19.86 14.67
CA ILE A 6 23.91 -18.53 14.18
C ILE A 6 23.55 -18.35 12.70
N LEU A 7 23.78 -19.39 11.87
CA LEU A 7 23.47 -19.34 10.43
C LEU A 7 21.96 -19.26 10.14
N PRO A 8 21.09 -20.06 10.80
CA PRO A 8 19.65 -19.91 10.65
C PRO A 8 19.14 -18.53 11.08
N PHE A 9 19.66 -17.95 12.17
CA PHE A 9 19.23 -16.63 12.64
C PHE A 9 19.60 -15.51 11.67
N ALA A 10 20.83 -15.53 11.13
CA ALA A 10 21.27 -14.55 10.14
C ALA A 10 20.40 -14.60 8.87
N LEU A 11 20.06 -15.81 8.40
CA LEU A 11 19.18 -16.01 7.25
C LEU A 11 17.75 -15.53 7.51
N VAL A 12 17.20 -15.83 8.69
CA VAL A 12 15.85 -15.35 9.07
C VAL A 12 15.80 -13.83 9.07
N ASN A 13 16.82 -13.17 9.62
CA ASN A 13 16.88 -11.70 9.63
C ASN A 13 16.97 -11.12 8.22
N SER A 14 17.80 -11.68 7.34
CA SER A 14 17.90 -11.18 5.95
C SER A 14 16.60 -11.35 5.18
N ILE A 15 15.88 -12.46 5.39
CA ILE A 15 14.57 -12.71 4.78
C ILE A 15 13.55 -11.69 5.30
N ASN A 16 13.51 -11.44 6.60
CA ASN A 16 12.55 -10.51 7.18
C ASN A 16 12.82 -9.07 6.73
N GLN A 17 14.08 -8.65 6.65
CA GLN A 17 14.44 -7.33 6.10
C GLN A 17 14.00 -7.19 4.64
N ALA A 18 14.21 -8.21 3.81
CA ALA A 18 13.77 -8.19 2.42
C ALA A 18 12.23 -8.14 2.30
N ARG A 19 11.50 -8.83 3.19
CA ARG A 19 10.02 -8.77 3.24
C ARG A 19 9.52 -7.39 3.61
N GLU A 20 10.11 -6.75 4.63
CA GLU A 20 9.74 -5.39 5.03
C GLU A 20 9.91 -4.40 3.89
N GLN A 21 11.06 -4.46 3.20
CA GLN A 21 11.30 -3.64 2.00
C GLN A 21 10.25 -3.89 0.92
N LYS A 22 9.91 -5.15 0.67
CA LYS A 22 8.92 -5.50 -0.35
C LYS A 22 7.51 -5.04 0.02
N TYR A 23 7.13 -5.17 1.29
CA TYR A 23 5.83 -4.69 1.77
C TYR A 23 5.73 -3.16 1.69
N ALA A 24 6.81 -2.43 2.00
CA ALA A 24 6.85 -0.98 1.83
C ALA A 24 6.67 -0.58 0.36
N GLU A 25 7.34 -1.28 -0.57
CA GLU A 25 7.18 -1.05 -2.02
C GLU A 25 5.73 -1.32 -2.47
N ILE A 26 5.13 -2.43 -2.03
CA ILE A 26 3.74 -2.79 -2.37
C ILE A 26 2.77 -1.75 -1.81
N ALA A 27 2.91 -1.38 -0.53
CA ALA A 27 2.04 -0.39 0.11
C ALA A 27 2.06 0.95 -0.65
N HIS A 28 3.24 1.39 -1.06
CA HIS A 28 3.37 2.60 -1.86
C HIS A 28 2.65 2.50 -3.22
N LYS A 29 2.81 1.37 -3.93
CA LYS A 29 2.11 1.14 -5.20
C LYS A 29 0.60 1.09 -5.03
N THR A 30 0.10 0.42 -3.97
CA THR A 30 -1.34 0.36 -3.70
C THR A 30 -1.91 1.72 -3.37
N GLU A 31 -1.16 2.57 -2.67
CA GLU A 31 -1.56 3.96 -2.39
C GLU A 31 -1.70 4.77 -3.68
N GLN A 32 -0.73 4.64 -4.61
CA GLN A 32 -0.80 5.29 -5.92
C GLN A 32 -2.01 4.83 -6.72
N VAL A 33 -2.27 3.52 -6.77
CA VAL A 33 -3.43 2.94 -7.47
C VAL A 33 -4.73 3.47 -6.87
N ALA A 34 -4.85 3.52 -5.55
CA ALA A 34 -6.04 4.05 -4.87
C ALA A 34 -6.29 5.52 -5.22
N LYS A 35 -5.23 6.35 -5.28
CA LYS A 35 -5.34 7.76 -5.70
C LYS A 35 -5.83 7.89 -7.14
N ILE A 36 -5.27 7.12 -8.07
CA ILE A 36 -5.66 7.17 -9.48
C ILE A 36 -7.10 6.68 -9.67
N ALA A 37 -7.47 5.57 -9.03
CA ALA A 37 -8.82 5.01 -9.10
C ALA A 37 -9.86 5.97 -8.50
N GLY A 38 -9.56 6.55 -7.33
CA GLY A 38 -10.40 7.56 -6.69
C GLY A 38 -10.59 8.80 -7.57
N GLN A 39 -9.51 9.31 -8.16
CA GLN A 39 -9.60 10.47 -9.06
C GLN A 39 -10.46 10.16 -10.30
N LYS A 40 -10.30 8.98 -10.91
CA LYS A 40 -11.14 8.57 -12.05
C LYS A 40 -12.63 8.49 -11.71
N LEU A 41 -12.97 8.02 -10.52
CA LEU A 41 -14.37 8.00 -10.05
C LEU A 41 -14.92 9.42 -9.92
N ILE A 42 -14.12 10.36 -9.37
CA ILE A 42 -14.51 11.76 -9.26
C ILE A 42 -14.67 12.40 -10.64
N ASP A 43 -13.74 12.16 -11.55
CA ASP A 43 -13.75 12.77 -12.89
C ASP A 43 -14.92 12.26 -13.74
N GLY A 44 -15.28 10.98 -13.58
CA GLY A 44 -16.36 10.32 -14.32
C GLY A 44 -17.76 10.53 -13.73
N ALA A 45 -17.90 11.14 -12.56
CA ALA A 45 -19.20 11.31 -11.92
C ALA A 45 -20.06 12.40 -12.59
N GLU A 46 -21.34 12.09 -12.77
CA GLU A 46 -22.34 12.98 -13.34
C GLU A 46 -22.87 13.98 -12.31
N LYS A 47 -23.52 15.04 -12.80
CA LYS A 47 -24.12 16.07 -11.94
C LYS A 47 -25.18 15.44 -11.03
N GLY A 48 -25.06 15.66 -9.72
CA GLY A 48 -25.95 15.11 -8.71
C GLY A 48 -25.46 13.80 -8.07
N GLU A 49 -24.43 13.15 -8.61
CA GLU A 49 -23.83 11.96 -8.01
C GLU A 49 -22.92 12.32 -6.83
N TYR A 50 -22.86 11.42 -5.83
CA TYR A 50 -21.99 11.56 -4.67
C TYR A 50 -20.72 10.73 -4.85
N VAL A 51 -19.57 11.37 -4.70
CA VAL A 51 -18.25 10.72 -4.79
C VAL A 51 -17.45 10.94 -3.52
N LEU A 52 -16.70 9.91 -3.12
CA LEU A 52 -15.76 10.00 -2.01
C LEU A 52 -14.44 10.58 -2.52
N GLY A 53 -14.11 11.79 -2.08
CA GLY A 53 -12.86 12.44 -2.37
C GLY A 53 -11.65 11.71 -1.79
N ILE A 54 -10.47 11.93 -2.38
CA ILE A 54 -9.19 11.37 -1.87
C ILE A 54 -8.84 11.83 -0.45
N ASN A 55 -9.52 12.85 0.07
CA ASN A 55 -9.43 13.34 1.45
C ASN A 55 -10.38 12.61 2.42
N GLY A 56 -11.10 11.58 1.95
CA GLY A 56 -12.07 10.81 2.74
C GLY A 56 -13.40 11.54 2.98
N ARG A 57 -13.71 12.60 2.20
CA ARG A 57 -14.97 13.35 2.33
C ARG A 57 -15.88 13.10 1.13
N TRP A 58 -17.17 12.99 1.39
CA TRP A 58 -18.18 12.92 0.35
C TRP A 58 -18.42 14.31 -0.28
N THR A 59 -18.51 14.36 -1.60
CA THR A 59 -18.86 15.56 -2.37
C THR A 59 -19.89 15.19 -3.43
N GLN A 60 -20.87 16.06 -3.65
CA GLN A 60 -21.79 15.94 -4.78
C GLN A 60 -21.22 16.69 -5.99
N LYS A 61 -21.24 16.06 -7.16
CA LYS A 61 -20.83 16.67 -8.43
C LYS A 61 -21.85 17.65 -8.99
#